data_AF-A0A0G2UUZ5-F1
#
_entry.id   AF-A0A0G2UUZ5-F1
#
_cell.length_a   1.000
_cell.length_b   1.000
_cell.length_c   1.000
_cell.angle_alpha   90.00
_cell.angle_beta   90.00
_cell.angle_gamma   90.00
#
_symmetry.space_group_name_H-M   'P 1'
#
loop_
_entity.id
_entity.type
_entity.pdbx_description
1 polymer ?
#
loop_
_entity_poly.entity_id
_entity_poly.type
_entity_poly.pdbx_seq_one_letter_code
_entity_poly.pdbx_strand_id
1 'polypeptide(L)' 'MQDEEQVLQFMVQQNRPYSVQGVHDMLASKGAKKAQVQKQLAALAEQGKINCKEFGKTQIYFALQDDLALLSKEVI' A
#
# COMPACT_ATOMS: atom_id res chain seq x y z
N MET A 1 3.69 -11.30 11.83
CA MET A 1 2.55 -11.32 10.88
C MET A 1 1.54 -10.21 11.17
N GLN A 2 1.47 -9.60 12.37
CA GLN A 2 0.54 -8.50 12.66
C GLN A 2 0.83 -7.17 11.92
N ASP A 3 2.06 -6.97 11.42
CA ASP A 3 2.46 -5.72 10.77
C ASP A 3 1.85 -5.54 9.37
N GLU A 4 1.67 -6.62 8.61
CA GLU A 4 1.20 -6.58 7.21
C GLU A 4 -0.27 -6.12 7.12
N GLU A 5 -1.13 -6.67 7.98
CA GLU A 5 -2.54 -6.30 8.04
C GLU A 5 -2.75 -4.87 8.51
N GLN A 6 -1.92 -4.41 9.46
CA GLN A 6 -1.96 -3.02 9.91
C GLN A 6 -1.56 -2.05 8.81
N VAL A 7 -0.53 -2.37 8.01
CA VAL A 7 -0.15 -1.57 6.85
C VAL A 7 -1.27 -1.53 5.81
N LEU A 8 -1.85 -2.69 5.51
CA LEU A 8 -2.95 -2.79 4.56
C LEU A 8 -4.15 -1.95 5.01
N GLN A 9 -4.62 -2.17 6.25
CA GLN A 9 -5.76 -1.44 6.81
C GLN A 9 -5.50 0.07 6.84
N PHE A 10 -4.27 0.47 7.12
CA PHE A 10 -3.87 1.86 7.12
C PHE A 10 -3.86 2.46 5.71
N MET A 11 -3.30 1.75 4.72
CA MET A 11 -3.29 2.20 3.32
C MET A 11 -4.71 2.29 2.74
N VAL A 12 -5.59 1.37 3.12
CA VAL A 12 -7.02 1.41 2.74
C VAL A 12 -7.72 2.60 3.40
N GLN A 13 -7.51 2.83 4.70
CA GLN A 13 -8.09 3.98 5.41
C GLN A 13 -7.60 5.33 4.87
N GLN A 14 -6.30 5.46 4.60
CA GLN A 14 -5.74 6.69 4.04
C GLN A 14 -6.09 6.88 2.57
N ASN A 15 -6.32 5.78 1.84
CA ASN A 15 -6.54 5.74 0.40
C ASN A 15 -5.54 6.62 -0.36
N ARG A 16 -4.28 6.66 0.12
CA ARG A 16 -3.18 7.44 -0.47
C ARG A 16 -2.09 6.53 -0.99
N PRO A 17 -1.44 6.89 -2.11
CA PRO A 17 -0.24 6.22 -2.59
C PRO A 17 0.98 6.60 -1.74
N TYR A 18 1.77 5.59 -1.35
CA TYR A 18 3.00 5.74 -0.57
C TYR A 18 4.20 5.09 -1.23
N SER A 19 5.38 5.68 -1.09
CA SER A 19 6.65 5.04 -1.47
C SER A 19 7.17 4.13 -0.35
N VAL A 20 8.11 3.23 -0.66
CA VAL A 20 8.79 2.38 0.34
C VAL A 20 9.36 3.21 1.50
N GLN A 21 9.91 4.39 1.21
CA GLN A 21 10.42 5.31 2.24
C GLN A 21 9.30 5.87 3.11
N GLY A 22 8.16 6.27 2.53
CA GLY A 22 7.01 6.78 3.29
C GLY A 22 6.40 5.72 4.19
N VAL A 23 6.25 4.49 3.69
CA VAL A 23 5.77 3.36 4.49
C VAL A 23 6.79 2.98 5.58
N HIS A 24 8.09 3.06 5.27
CA HIS A 24 9.14 2.85 6.26
C HIS A 24 9.12 3.91 7.36
N ASP A 25 8.92 5.19 7.04
CA ASP A 25 8.80 6.26 8.04
C ASP A 25 7.63 6.00 9.01
N MET A 26 6.50 5.54 8.47
CA MET A 26 5.34 5.11 9.26
C MET A 26 5.60 3.90 10.15
N LEU A 27 6.27 2.88 9.61
CA LEU A 27 6.58 1.65 10.32
C LEU A 27 7.82 1.75 11.20
N ALA A 28 8.64 2.79 11.02
CA ALA A 28 9.81 3.05 11.85
C ALA A 28 9.39 3.31 13.30
N SER A 29 8.21 3.92 13.51
CA SER A 29 7.60 4.07 14.85
C SER A 29 7.32 2.72 15.53
N LYS A 30 7.11 1.64 14.76
CA LYS A 30 6.95 0.26 15.26
C LYS A 30 8.27 -0.54 15.27
N GLY A 31 9.40 0.08 14.94
CA GLY A 31 10.72 -0.57 14.93
C GLY A 31 11.04 -1.40 13.68
N ALA A 32 10.30 -1.22 12.58
CA ALA A 32 10.54 -1.97 11.36
C ALA A 32 11.78 -1.46 10.60
N LYS A 33 12.62 -2.40 10.12
CA LYS A 33 13.77 -2.08 9.26
C LYS A 33 13.32 -1.88 7.81
N LYS A 34 13.94 -0.94 7.08
CA LYS A 34 13.66 -0.67 5.65
C LYS A 34 13.59 -1.92 4.77
N ALA A 35 14.54 -2.86 4.93
CA ALA A 35 14.55 -4.11 4.18
C ALA A 35 13.34 -5.02 4.50
N GLN A 36 12.92 -5.04 5.76
CA GLN A 36 11.73 -5.79 6.20
C GLN A 36 10.45 -5.17 5.61
N VAL A 37 10.35 -3.84 5.64
CA VAL A 37 9.22 -3.09 5.06
C VAL A 37 9.10 -3.34 3.56
N GLN A 38 10.22 -3.27 2.84
CA GLN A 38 10.23 -3.55 1.40
C GLN A 38 9.79 -4.99 1.09
N LYS A 39 10.24 -5.96 1.88
CA LYS A 39 9.83 -7.36 1.73
C LYS A 39 8.33 -7.56 2.03
N GLN A 40 7.80 -6.93 3.06
CA GLN A 40 6.36 -7.01 3.39
C GLN A 40 5.49 -6.33 2.33
N LEU A 41 5.90 -5.17 1.82
CA LEU A 41 5.19 -4.49 0.73
C LEU A 41 5.20 -5.31 -0.57
N ALA A 42 6.35 -5.90 -0.92
CA ALA A 42 6.45 -6.81 -2.05
C ALA A 42 5.54 -8.04 -1.87
N ALA A 43 5.56 -8.67 -0.69
CA ALA A 43 4.70 -9.80 -0.38
C ALA A 43 3.19 -9.45 -0.43
N LEU A 44 2.80 -8.27 0.05
CA LEU A 44 1.42 -7.79 -0.04
C LEU A 44 0.98 -7.49 -1.48
N ALA A 45 1.91 -7.00 -2.31
CA ALA A 45 1.67 -6.78 -3.73
C ALA A 45 1.57 -8.10 -4.51
N GLU A 46 2.44 -9.08 -4.23
CA GLU A 46 2.38 -10.44 -4.80
C GLU A 46 1.11 -11.19 -4.39
N GLN A 47 0.63 -10.98 -3.17
CA GLN A 47 -0.66 -11.51 -2.70
C GLN A 47 -1.88 -10.83 -3.34
N GLY A 48 -1.69 -9.75 -4.10
CA GLY A 48 -2.79 -8.97 -4.66
C GLY A 48 -3.65 -8.30 -3.59
N LYS A 49 -3.05 -7.87 -2.46
CA LYS A 49 -3.76 -7.06 -1.45
C LYS A 49 -3.56 -5.56 -1.64
N ILE A 50 -2.45 -5.15 -2.26
CA ILE A 50 -2.14 -3.77 -2.62
C ILE A 50 -1.61 -3.72 -4.06
N ASN A 51 -1.80 -2.57 -4.72
CA ASN A 51 -1.18 -2.32 -6.01
C ASN A 51 0.23 -1.74 -5.83
N CYS A 52 1.16 -2.22 -6.65
CA CYS A 52 2.49 -1.66 -6.78
C CYS A 52 2.65 -1.05 -8.18
N LYS A 53 3.05 0.21 -8.25
CA LYS A 53 3.38 0.91 -9.49
C LYS A 53 4.79 1.46 -9.42
N GLU A 54 5.61 1.03 -10.37
CA GLU A 54 6.99 1.46 -10.46
C GLU A 54 7.11 2.73 -11.32
N PHE A 55 7.72 3.77 -10.76
CA PHE A 55 8.03 5.02 -11.42
C PHE A 55 9.54 5.20 -11.49
N GLY A 56 10.16 4.57 -12.49
CA GLY A 56 11.60 4.65 -12.76
C GLY A 56 12.45 4.06 -11.63
N LYS A 57 12.89 4.90 -10.69
CA LYS A 57 13.73 4.48 -9.54
C LYS A 57 12.94 4.25 -8.25
N THR A 58 11.65 4.60 -8.22
CA THR A 58 10.83 4.55 -7.00
C THR A 58 9.60 3.68 -7.23
N GLN A 59 9.33 2.77 -6.29
CA GLN A 59 8.10 1.99 -6.27
C GLN A 59 7.07 2.66 -5.36
N ILE A 60 5.87 2.83 -5.87
CA ILE A 60 4.71 3.39 -5.17
C ILE A 60 3.70 2.28 -4.93
N TYR A 61 3.28 2.14 -3.69
CA TYR A 61 2.32 1.17 -3.24
C TYR A 61 1.03 1.90 -2.84
N PHE A 62 -0.12 1.35 -3.21
CA PHE A 62 -1.44 1.91 -2.89
C PHE A 62 -2.46 0.80 -2.69
N ALA A 63 -3.50 1.09 -1.90
CA ALA A 63 -4.60 0.15 -1.69
C ALA A 63 -5.34 -0.14 -3.00
N LEU A 64 -5.90 -1.35 -3.13
CA LEU A 64 -6.76 -1.69 -4.26
C LEU A 64 -8.04 -0.85 -4.21
N GLN A 65 -8.36 -0.19 -5.32
CA GLN A 65 -9.59 0.57 -5.51
C GLN A 65 -10.68 -0.22 -6.26
N ASP A 66 -10.48 -1.52 -6.48
CA ASP A 66 -11.35 -2.37 -7.31
C ASP A 66 -12.78 -2.48 -6.75
N ASP A 67 -12.92 -2.39 -5.42
CA ASP A 67 -14.22 -2.53 -4.72
C ASP A 67 -14.97 -1.21 -4.54
N LEU A 68 -14.37 -0.07 -4.93
CA LEU A 68 -15.09 1.20 -4.87
C LEU A 68 -16.02 1.24 -6.08
N ALA A 69 -17.22 0.70 -5.89
CA ALA A 69 -18.33 0.68 -6.84
C ALA A 69 -18.21 1.87 -7.80
N LEU A 70 -17.79 1.58 -9.05
CA LEU A 70 -17.78 2.53 -10.14
C LEU A 70 -19.13 3.23 -10.10
N LEU A 71 -19.15 4.48 -9.61
CA LEU A 71 -20.37 5.27 -9.60
C LEU A 71 -20.86 5.26 -11.04
N SER A 72 -22.04 4.66 -11.26
CA SER A 72 -22.64 4.59 -12.57
C SER A 72 -22.71 6.00 -13.11
N LYS A 73 -22.16 6.21 -14.32
CA LYS A 73 -22.20 7.49 -15.02
C LYS A 73 -23.62 8.03 -14.92
N GLU A 74 -23.74 9.27 -14.45
CA GLU A 74 -25.00 10.00 -14.43
C GLU A 74 -25.69 9.82 -15.79
N VAL A 75 -26.89 9.24 -15.75
CA VAL A 75 -27.80 9.24 -16.91
C VAL A 75 -28.30 10.67 -17.02
N ILE A 76 -27.72 11.41 -17.97
CA ILE A 76 -28.15 12.75 -18.38
C ILE A 76 -29.47 12.62 -19.16
#